data_AF-A0A3A4PDP5-F1
#
_entry.id   AF-A0A3A4PDP5-F1
#
_cell.length_a   1.000
_cell.length_b   1.000
_cell.length_c   1.000
_cell.angle_alpha   90.00
_cell.angle_beta   90.00
_cell.angle_gamma   90.00
#
_symmetry.space_group_name_H-M   'P 1'
#
loop_
_entity.id
_entity.type
_entity.pdbx_description
1 polymer ?
#
loop_
_entity_poly.entity_id
_entity_poly.type
_entity_poly.pdbx_seq_one_letter_code
_entity_poly.pdbx_strand_id
1 'polypeptide(L)' 'MHHSPRGEGLGQHDWPNHGGCWHEQLHVPLLVRVPGLAPRSVDGPVSTVDVLTTVLNLAPGLPT' A
#
# COMPACT_ATOMS: atom_id res chain seq x y z
N MET A 1 -9.90 -0.59 -5.50
CA MET A 1 -8.61 -0.64 -4.79
C MET A 1 -7.54 -0.86 -5.84
N HIS A 2 -6.48 -0.05 -5.84
CA HIS A 2 -5.31 -0.26 -6.71
C HIS A 2 -4.09 -0.47 -5.80
N HIS A 3 -3.31 -1.52 -6.05
CA HIS A 3 -2.17 -1.92 -5.24
C HIS A 3 -1.09 -2.54 -6.13
N SER A 4 0.16 -2.25 -5.82
CA SER A 4 1.33 -2.92 -6.37
C SER A 4 2.09 -3.54 -5.19
N PRO A 5 2.46 -4.84 -5.23
CA PRO A 5 3.05 -5.50 -4.07
C PRO A 5 4.45 -5.01 -3.73
N ARG A 6 5.18 -4.45 -4.71
CA ARG A 6 6.57 -3.98 -4.58
C ARG A 6 6.86 -2.87 -5.59
N GLY A 7 7.88 -2.07 -5.28
CA GLY A 7 8.50 -1.12 -6.20
C GLY A 7 9.59 -1.80 -7.04
N GLU A 8 10.35 -0.99 -7.77
CA GLU A 8 11.33 -1.44 -8.76
C GLU A 8 12.62 -0.62 -8.61
N GLY A 9 13.78 -1.25 -8.83
CA GLY A 9 15.08 -0.61 -8.61
C GLY A 9 15.38 0.49 -9.62
N LEU A 10 14.90 0.35 -10.87
CA LEU A 10 15.00 1.31 -11.98
C LEU A 10 16.42 1.83 -12.28
N GLY A 11 17.46 1.15 -11.78
CA GLY A 11 18.87 1.49 -11.98
C GLY A 11 19.51 2.18 -10.77
N GLN A 12 18.74 2.53 -9.74
CA GLN A 12 19.28 3.01 -8.48
C GLN A 12 20.14 1.92 -7.81
N HIS A 13 21.24 2.32 -7.19
CA HIS A 13 22.21 1.42 -6.56
C HIS A 13 22.80 0.36 -7.51
N ASP A 14 22.96 0.70 -8.79
CA ASP A 14 23.41 -0.20 -9.86
C ASP A 14 22.54 -1.47 -9.97
N TRP A 15 21.28 -1.38 -9.53
CA TRP A 15 20.36 -2.49 -9.47
C TRP A 15 19.05 -2.16 -10.22
N PRO A 16 18.85 -2.72 -11.43
CA PRO A 16 17.70 -2.37 -12.26
C PRO A 16 16.40 -3.06 -11.86
N ASN A 17 16.49 -4.12 -11.03
CA ASN A 17 15.40 -5.03 -10.70
C ASN A 17 14.91 -4.83 -9.25
N HIS A 18 13.94 -5.64 -8.83
CA HIS A 18 13.51 -5.74 -7.44
C HIS A 18 14.33 -6.81 -6.72
N GLY A 19 14.28 -6.84 -5.38
CA GLY A 19 14.93 -7.90 -4.57
C GLY A 19 15.84 -7.39 -3.45
N GLY A 20 16.05 -6.08 -3.37
CA GLY A 20 16.65 -5.39 -2.23
C GLY A 20 15.61 -4.79 -1.29
N CYS A 21 16.12 -4.14 -0.23
CA CYS A 21 15.32 -3.45 0.79
C CYS A 21 15.50 -1.92 0.72
N TRP A 22 15.80 -1.41 -0.47
CA TRP A 22 15.92 0.03 -0.73
C TRP A 22 14.54 0.68 -0.82
N HIS A 23 14.46 1.97 -0.51
CA HIS A 23 13.19 2.68 -0.38
C HIS A 23 12.34 2.59 -1.64
N GLU A 24 12.97 2.73 -2.81
CA GLU A 24 12.35 2.71 -4.14
C GLU A 24 11.75 1.34 -4.48
N GLN A 25 12.26 0.27 -3.86
CA GLN A 25 11.78 -1.09 -4.04
C GLN A 25 10.70 -1.47 -3.02
N LEU A 26 10.63 -0.78 -1.88
CA LEU A 26 9.68 -1.06 -0.79
C LEU A 26 8.47 -0.13 -0.79
N HIS A 27 8.64 1.13 -1.20
CA HIS A 27 7.61 2.14 -1.13
C HIS A 27 6.71 2.09 -2.37
N VAL A 28 5.45 1.71 -2.17
CA VAL A 28 4.45 1.55 -3.23
C VAL A 28 3.22 2.41 -2.96
N PRO A 29 2.57 2.94 -4.02
CA PRO A 29 1.33 3.68 -3.85
C PRO A 29 0.18 2.75 -3.44
N LEU A 30 -0.58 3.15 -2.42
CA LEU A 30 -1.82 2.50 -1.99
C LEU A 30 -2.98 3.50 -2.06
N LEU A 31 -3.95 3.22 -2.94
CA LEU A 31 -5.21 3.99 -3.02
C LEU A 31 -6.43 3.12 -2.71
N VAL A 32 -7.19 3.55 -1.72
CA VAL A 32 -8.46 2.95 -1.31
C VAL A 32 -9.58 3.96 -1.51
N ARG A 33 -10.61 3.58 -2.27
CA ARG A 33 -11.83 4.37 -2.47
C ARG A 33 -12.95 3.74 -1.66
N VAL A 34 -13.53 4.52 -0.74
CA VAL A 34 -14.65 4.10 0.10
C VAL A 34 -15.86 5.01 -0.20
N PRO A 35 -16.99 4.48 -0.69
CA PRO A 35 -18.20 5.26 -0.88
C PRO A 35 -18.69 5.88 0.44
N GLY A 36 -19.07 7.16 0.41
CA GLY A 36 -19.59 7.87 1.58
C GLY A 36 -18.55 8.36 2.58
N LEU A 37 -17.27 8.02 2.40
CA LEU A 37 -16.17 8.55 3.22
C LEU A 37 -15.52 9.76 2.54
N ALA A 38 -15.25 10.82 3.30
CA ALA A 38 -14.53 11.99 2.80
C ALA A 38 -13.08 11.61 2.40
N PRO A 39 -12.54 12.18 1.30
CA PRO A 39 -11.15 11.94 0.90
C PRO A 39 -10.18 12.41 1.98
N ARG A 40 -9.10 11.64 2.19
CA ARG A 40 -8.00 12.02 3.08
C ARG A 40 -6.68 11.39 2.64
N SER A 41 -5.58 12.04 3.02
CA SER A 41 -4.25 11.43 3.04
C SER A 41 -3.99 10.78 4.40
N VAL A 42 -3.19 9.73 4.41
CA VAL A 42 -2.70 9.10 5.64
C VAL A 42 -1.22 9.42 5.73
N ASP A 43 -0.83 10.15 6.77
CA ASP A 43 0.57 10.48 7.03
C ASP A 43 1.25 9.34 7.79
N GLY A 44 2.54 9.16 7.52
CA GLY A 44 3.36 8.11 8.13
C GLY A 44 3.31 6.76 7.41
N PRO A 45 4.18 5.82 7.81
CA PRO A 45 4.28 4.53 7.15
C PRO A 45 3.04 3.66 7.43
N VAL A 46 2.52 3.05 6.37
CA VAL A 46 1.52 1.97 6.41
C VAL A 46 2.06 0.78 5.63
N SER A 47 1.47 -0.40 5.82
CA SER A 47 1.93 -1.63 5.18
C SER A 47 0.85 -2.31 4.34
N THR A 48 1.28 -3.07 3.34
CA THR A 48 0.39 -3.91 2.54
C THR A 48 -0.34 -4.95 3.41
N VAL A 49 0.25 -5.38 4.53
CA VAL A 49 -0.43 -6.32 5.44
C VAL A 49 -1.67 -5.72 6.10
N ASP A 50 -1.75 -4.39 6.21
CA ASP A 50 -2.88 -3.68 6.80
C ASP A 50 -4.10 -3.67 5.88
N VAL A 51 -3.96 -4.05 4.61
CA VAL A 51 -5.05 -4.06 3.64
C VAL A 51 -6.21 -4.94 4.10
N LEU A 52 -5.90 -6.15 4.59
CA LEU A 52 -6.95 -7.10 5.00
C LEU A 52 -7.78 -6.54 6.15
N THR A 53 -7.12 -6.10 7.22
CA THR A 53 -7.78 -5.52 8.38
C THR A 53 -8.52 -4.23 8.02
N THR A 54 -7.95 -3.40 7.15
CA THR A 54 -8.62 -2.18 6.64
C THR A 54 -9.91 -2.53 5.90
N VAL A 55 -9.92 -3.54 5.03
CA VAL A 55 -11.11 -3.95 4.28
C VAL A 55 -12.17 -4.52 5.22
N LEU A 56 -11.79 -5.38 6.17
CA LEU A 56 -12.72 -5.96 7.13
C LEU A 56 -13.40 -4.88 7.99
N ASN A 57 -12.63 -3.88 8.44
CA ASN A 57 -13.17 -2.76 9.23
C ASN A 57 -14.12 -1.86 8.44
N LEU A 58 -14.00 -1.82 7.11
CA LEU A 58 -14.85 -1.02 6.23
C LEU A 58 -16.02 -1.83 5.66
N ALA A 59 -16.01 -3.15 5.79
CA ALA A 59 -17.06 -4.03 5.29
C ALA A 59 -18.24 -4.09 6.27
N PRO A 60 -19.45 -3.71 5.87
CA PRO A 60 -20.61 -3.84 6.74
C PRO A 60 -20.96 -5.31 7.00
N GLY A 61 -21.17 -5.67 8.27
CA GLY A 61 -21.75 -6.96 8.67
C GLY A 61 -20.79 -8.09 9.02
N LEU A 62 -19.48 -7.84 9.13
CA LEU A 62 -18.52 -8.81 9.68
C LEU A 62 -18.24 -8.51 11.17
N PRO A 63 -18.16 -9.52 12.05
CA PRO A 63 -17.81 -9.30 13.45
C PRO A 63 -16.37 -8.78 13.56
N THR A 64 -16.21 -7.64 14.25
CA THR A 64 -14.92 -7.03 14.60
C THR A 64 -14.32 -7.65 15.85
#